data_AF-A0A1N5ZCF2-F1
#
_entry.id   AF-A0A1N5ZCF2-F1
#
_cell.length_a   1.000
_cell.length_b   1.000
_cell.length_c   1.000
_cell.angle_alpha   90.00
_cell.angle_beta   90.00
_cell.angle_gamma   90.00
#
_symmetry.space_group_name_H-M   'P 1'
#
loop_
_entity.id
_entity.type
_entity.pdbx_description
1 polymer ?
#
loop_
_entity_poly.entity_id
_entity_poly.type
_entity_poly.pdbx_seq_one_letter_code
_entity_poly.pdbx_strand_id
1 'polypeptide(L)'
;MAIHAALTRHVRRRWRDLSCNGQVVPAEILGHRLPWTESDHLALDVTACRIELLDGGLLVGPPPTVRHQAIVGPLATALEPGCVAADRTLLPVINLRLDATRILYRRQGSHYTEQSETRPGDVLALTEPVRATIRPEDLLA
;
A
#
# COMPACT_ATOMS: atom_id res chain seq x y z
N MET A 1 -2.54 -28.13 -2.75
CA MET A 1 -2.05 -27.77 -4.11
C MET A 1 -3.02 -26.94 -4.96
N ALA A 2 -4.35 -27.02 -4.78
CA ALA A 2 -5.30 -26.28 -5.63
C ALA A 2 -5.49 -24.77 -5.29
N ILE A 3 -5.22 -24.36 -4.05
CA ILE A 3 -5.45 -22.98 -3.57
C ILE A 3 -4.41 -21.99 -4.12
N HIS A 4 -3.18 -22.43 -4.32
CA HIS A 4 -2.09 -21.60 -4.86
C HIS A 4 -2.38 -21.16 -6.30
N ALA A 5 -2.92 -22.05 -7.13
CA ALA A 5 -3.23 -21.78 -8.54
C ALA A 5 -4.43 -20.83 -8.75
N ALA A 6 -5.38 -20.79 -7.79
CA ALA A 6 -6.55 -19.93 -7.86
C ALA A 6 -6.20 -18.45 -7.60
N LEU A 7 -5.29 -18.20 -6.65
CA LEU A 7 -4.80 -16.85 -6.35
C LEU A 7 -3.97 -16.27 -7.51
N THR A 8 -3.16 -17.09 -8.17
CA THR A 8 -2.35 -16.64 -9.33
C THR A 8 -3.22 -16.22 -10.53
N ARG A 9 -4.41 -16.82 -10.71
CA ARG A 9 -5.33 -16.52 -11.82
C ARG A 9 -6.15 -15.25 -11.61
N HIS A 10 -6.56 -14.95 -10.38
CA HIS A 10 -7.35 -13.77 -10.08
C HIS A 10 -6.51 -12.49 -10.13
N VAL A 11 -5.27 -12.56 -9.63
CA VAL A 11 -4.31 -11.45 -9.73
C VAL A 11 -4.03 -11.13 -11.20
N ARG A 12 -3.68 -12.12 -12.04
CA ARG A 12 -3.34 -11.93 -13.47
C ARG A 12 -4.44 -11.29 -14.33
N ARG A 13 -5.73 -11.45 -14.00
CA ARG A 13 -6.83 -10.92 -14.83
C ARG A 13 -6.98 -9.40 -14.74
N ARG A 14 -6.52 -8.77 -13.65
CA ARG A 14 -6.60 -7.32 -13.45
C ARG A 14 -5.53 -6.53 -14.20
N TRP A 15 -4.48 -7.18 -14.71
CA TRP A 15 -3.32 -6.50 -15.30
C TRP A 15 -3.41 -6.20 -16.80
N ARG A 16 -4.38 -6.78 -17.53
CA ARG A 16 -4.46 -6.60 -18.99
C ARG A 16 -4.97 -5.23 -19.43
N ASP A 17 -5.67 -4.52 -18.55
CA ASP A 17 -6.30 -3.23 -18.86
C ASP A 17 -5.77 -2.07 -17.98
N LEU A 18 -4.65 -2.27 -17.26
CA LEU A 18 -4.03 -1.20 -16.48
C LEU A 18 -3.33 -0.25 -17.45
N SER A 19 -4.00 0.86 -17.77
CA SER A 19 -3.32 2.06 -18.27
C SER A 19 -3.24 3.06 -17.14
N CYS A 20 -2.04 3.59 -16.89
CA CYS A 20 -1.90 4.81 -16.09
C CYS A 20 -1.72 5.95 -17.06
N ASN A 21 -2.66 6.90 -17.09
CA ASN A 21 -2.62 8.03 -18.04
C ASN A 21 -2.47 7.59 -19.52
N GLY A 22 -3.03 6.44 -19.90
CA GLY A 22 -2.88 5.91 -21.27
C GLY A 22 -1.51 5.30 -21.57
N GLN A 23 -0.58 5.28 -20.62
CA GLN A 23 0.71 4.57 -20.75
C GLN A 23 0.56 3.11 -20.32
N VAL A 24 1.15 2.22 -21.10
CA VAL A 24 1.15 0.77 -20.89
C VAL A 24 2.09 0.44 -19.73
N VAL A 25 1.68 -0.46 -18.83
CA VAL A 25 2.55 -1.02 -17.79
C VAL A 25 3.82 -1.59 -18.44
N PRO A 26 5.04 -1.29 -17.94
CA PRO A 26 6.28 -1.81 -18.50
C PRO A 26 6.24 -3.33 -18.74
N ALA A 27 6.77 -3.78 -19.89
CA ALA A 27 6.74 -5.18 -20.28
C ALA A 27 7.51 -6.08 -19.29
N GLU A 28 8.54 -5.54 -18.63
CA GLU A 28 9.27 -6.25 -17.57
C GLU A 28 8.35 -6.70 -16.44
N ILE A 29 7.30 -5.92 -16.13
CA ILE A 29 6.34 -6.25 -15.06
C ILE A 29 5.50 -7.47 -15.43
N LEU A 30 5.08 -7.59 -16.69
CA LEU A 30 4.22 -8.68 -17.15
C LEU A 30 4.94 -10.03 -17.23
N GLY A 31 6.27 -10.00 -17.42
CA GLY A 31 7.12 -11.19 -17.55
C GLY A 31 7.72 -11.70 -16.24
N HIS A 32 7.70 -10.90 -15.18
CA HIS A 32 8.37 -11.23 -13.91
C HIS A 32 7.70 -12.40 -13.17
N ARG A 33 8.52 -13.20 -12.47
CA ARG A 33 8.05 -14.31 -11.62
C ARG A 33 7.93 -13.84 -10.17
N LEU A 34 6.71 -13.90 -9.64
CA LEU A 34 6.45 -13.64 -8.22
C LEU A 34 7.24 -14.58 -7.28
N PRO A 35 7.60 -14.10 -6.07
CA PRO A 35 7.37 -12.74 -5.55
C PRO A 35 8.38 -11.72 -6.09
N TRP A 36 7.97 -10.44 -6.16
CA TRP A 36 8.90 -9.33 -6.37
C TRP A 36 9.76 -9.10 -5.13
N THR A 37 11.06 -8.94 -5.33
CA THR A 37 11.96 -8.45 -4.30
C THR A 37 12.05 -6.93 -4.33
N GLU A 38 12.59 -6.33 -3.28
CA GLU A 38 12.91 -4.90 -3.27
C GLU A 38 13.91 -4.54 -4.37
N SER A 39 14.90 -5.39 -4.61
CA SER A 39 15.86 -5.18 -5.69
C SER A 39 15.19 -5.18 -7.06
N ASP A 40 14.22 -6.07 -7.30
CA ASP A 40 13.43 -6.07 -8.53
C ASP A 40 12.61 -4.77 -8.68
N HIS A 41 11.98 -4.30 -7.60
CA HIS A 41 11.19 -3.08 -7.59
C HIS A 41 12.05 -1.83 -7.87
N LEU A 42 13.21 -1.73 -7.23
CA LEU A 42 14.14 -0.61 -7.46
C LEU A 42 14.71 -0.62 -8.88
N ALA A 43 14.82 -1.79 -9.52
CA ALA A 43 15.26 -1.91 -10.90
C ALA A 43 14.23 -1.43 -11.95
N LEU A 44 12.96 -1.20 -11.55
CA LEU A 44 11.95 -0.60 -12.43
C LEU A 44 12.21 0.88 -12.74
N ASP A 45 13.04 1.55 -11.94
CA ASP A 45 13.39 2.97 -12.07
C ASP A 45 12.14 3.89 -12.15
N VAL A 46 12.29 5.08 -12.76
CA VAL A 46 11.20 6.06 -12.92
C VAL A 46 10.09 5.47 -13.80
N THR A 47 8.91 5.32 -13.19
CA THR A 47 7.70 4.84 -13.86
C THR A 47 6.64 5.93 -13.95
N ALA A 48 5.77 5.83 -14.96
CA ALA A 48 4.67 6.78 -15.17
C ALA A 48 3.55 6.68 -14.12
N CYS A 49 3.45 5.54 -13.43
CA CYS A 49 2.52 5.31 -12.33
C CYS A 49 3.31 5.27 -11.01
N ARG A 50 2.64 5.54 -9.89
CA ARG A 50 3.19 5.14 -8.59
C ARG A 50 3.01 3.63 -8.41
N ILE A 51 4.12 2.92 -8.20
CA ILE A 51 4.14 1.47 -8.00
C ILE A 51 4.67 1.18 -6.59
N GLU A 52 3.86 0.50 -5.78
CA GLU A 52 4.20 0.11 -4.42
C GLU A 52 4.46 -1.40 -4.35
N LEU A 53 5.56 -1.80 -3.69
CA LEU A 53 5.86 -3.19 -3.38
C LEU A 53 5.23 -3.56 -2.03
N LEU A 54 4.26 -4.47 -2.05
CA LEU A 54 3.53 -4.93 -0.86
C LEU A 54 3.53 -6.46 -0.82
N ASP A 55 4.19 -7.05 0.19
CA ASP A 55 4.26 -8.49 0.45
C ASP A 55 4.61 -9.34 -0.81
N GLY A 56 5.55 -8.83 -1.63
CA GLY A 56 6.01 -9.47 -2.86
C GLY A 56 5.09 -9.29 -4.07
N GLY A 57 4.00 -8.53 -3.93
CA GLY A 57 3.14 -8.08 -5.02
C GLY A 57 3.40 -6.61 -5.37
N LEU A 58 3.10 -6.23 -6.60
CA LEU A 58 3.08 -4.82 -7.02
C LEU A 58 1.65 -4.28 -6.96
N LEU A 59 1.48 -3.10 -6.39
CA LEU A 59 0.26 -2.30 -6.47
C LEU A 59 0.53 -1.08 -7.34
N VAL A 60 -0.24 -0.93 -8.42
CA VAL A 60 -0.15 0.23 -9.31
C VAL A 60 -1.25 1.21 -8.91
N GLY A 61 -0.86 2.36 -8.37
CA GLY A 61 -1.78 3.42 -7.98
C GLY A 61 -2.34 4.15 -9.20
N PRO A 62 -3.63 4.53 -9.20
CA PRO A 62 -4.15 5.40 -10.24
C PRO A 62 -3.46 6.77 -10.17
N PRO A 63 -3.36 7.49 -11.29
CA PRO A 63 -2.90 8.87 -11.30
C PRO A 63 -3.73 9.73 -10.33
N PRO A 64 -3.10 10.71 -9.64
CA PRO A 64 -3.84 11.63 -8.78
C PRO A 64 -4.89 12.40 -9.59
N THR A 65 -6.08 12.55 -9.02
CA THR A 65 -7.19 13.29 -9.63
C THR A 65 -7.31 14.69 -9.04
N VAL A 66 -8.09 15.58 -9.68
CA VAL A 66 -8.42 16.90 -9.10
C VAL A 66 -9.10 16.74 -7.74
N ARG A 67 -10.02 15.76 -7.59
CA ARG A 67 -10.65 15.47 -6.29
C ARG A 67 -9.62 15.04 -5.24
N HIS A 68 -8.68 14.17 -5.61
CA HIS A 68 -7.58 13.78 -4.72
C HIS A 68 -6.78 15.00 -4.25
N GLN A 69 -6.42 15.91 -5.15
CA GLN A 69 -5.65 17.11 -4.80
C GLN A 69 -6.46 18.09 -3.94
N ALA A 70 -7.76 18.23 -4.19
CA ALA A 70 -8.64 19.07 -3.39
C ALA A 70 -8.80 18.59 -1.94
N ILE A 71 -8.53 17.30 -1.66
CA ILE A 71 -8.55 16.73 -0.31
C ILE A 71 -7.16 16.78 0.32
N VAL A 72 -6.14 16.27 -0.38
CA VAL A 72 -4.78 16.13 0.15
C VAL A 72 -4.12 17.49 0.39
N GLY A 73 -4.36 18.48 -0.48
CA GLY A 73 -3.79 19.82 -0.34
C GLY A 73 -4.16 20.49 0.99
N PRO A 74 -5.46 20.70 1.29
CA PRO A 74 -5.89 21.28 2.57
C PRO A 74 -5.43 20.46 3.78
N LEU A 75 -5.39 19.12 3.68
CA LEU A 75 -4.89 18.27 4.77
C LEU A 75 -3.41 18.54 5.05
N ALA A 76 -2.57 18.61 4.01
CA ALA A 76 -1.16 18.96 4.16
C ALA A 76 -1.00 20.35 4.79
N THR A 77 -1.76 21.34 4.32
CA THR A 77 -1.76 22.71 4.89
C THR A 77 -2.15 22.72 6.37
N ALA A 78 -3.15 21.93 6.78
CA ALA A 78 -3.59 21.87 8.16
C ALA A 78 -2.58 21.18 9.09
N LEU A 79 -1.83 20.20 8.60
CA LEU A 79 -0.82 19.47 9.36
C LEU A 79 0.51 20.21 9.49
N GLU A 80 0.85 21.04 8.50
CA GLU A 80 2.14 21.75 8.40
C GLU A 80 2.55 22.48 9.71
N PRO A 81 1.70 23.28 10.37
CA PRO A 81 2.09 23.98 11.60
C PRO A 81 2.46 23.02 12.73
N GLY A 82 1.76 21.88 12.83
CA GLY A 82 2.05 20.85 13.84
C GLY A 82 3.37 20.13 13.56
N CYS A 83 3.67 19.87 12.28
CA CYS A 83 4.96 19.32 11.88
C CYS A 83 6.11 20.28 12.24
N VAL A 84 5.98 21.57 11.90
CA VAL A 84 6.98 22.59 12.24
C VAL A 84 7.18 22.71 13.76
N ALA A 85 6.09 22.75 14.53
CA ALA A 85 6.16 22.82 15.99
C ALA A 85 6.85 21.59 16.62
N ALA A 86 6.80 20.45 15.95
CA ALA A 86 7.45 19.21 16.37
C ALA A 86 8.84 18.99 15.75
N ASP A 87 9.39 19.97 15.03
CA ASP A 87 10.65 19.85 14.27
C ASP A 87 10.61 18.66 13.28
N ARG A 88 9.52 18.57 12.52
CA ARG A 88 9.25 17.55 11.50
C ARG A 88 8.94 18.20 10.15
N THR A 89 9.29 17.49 9.09
CA THR A 89 8.95 17.88 7.71
C THR A 89 7.79 17.03 7.19
N LEU A 90 6.78 17.68 6.63
CA LEU A 90 5.70 17.00 5.92
C LEU A 90 6.15 16.71 4.49
N LEU A 91 6.21 15.42 4.14
CA LEU A 91 6.62 14.96 2.81
C LEU A 91 5.51 14.12 2.20
N PRO A 92 4.61 14.72 1.38
CA PRO A 92 3.57 13.96 0.72
C PRO A 92 4.16 13.16 -0.45
N VAL A 93 3.57 11.99 -0.75
CA VAL A 93 3.88 11.16 -1.95
C VAL A 93 5.34 10.68 -2.00
N ILE A 94 5.98 10.45 -0.86
CA ILE A 94 7.31 9.82 -0.79
C ILE A 94 7.23 8.29 -0.79
N ASN A 95 8.35 7.66 -1.13
CA ASN A 95 8.53 6.23 -0.93
C ASN A 95 8.99 5.97 0.50
N LEU A 96 8.37 4.99 1.15
CA LEU A 96 8.75 4.55 2.49
C LEU A 96 9.20 3.09 2.39
N ARG A 97 10.44 2.84 2.76
CA ARG A 97 10.94 1.48 2.98
C ARG A 97 10.58 1.08 4.40
N LEU A 98 9.64 0.17 4.54
CA LEU A 98 9.30 -0.43 5.82
C LEU A 98 10.19 -1.66 6.05
N ASP A 99 10.60 -1.87 7.29
CA ASP A 99 11.26 -3.12 7.65
C ASP A 99 10.29 -4.30 7.45
N ALA A 100 10.85 -5.49 7.25
CA ALA A 100 10.08 -6.70 7.01
C ALA A 100 9.34 -7.19 8.28
N THR A 101 9.66 -6.60 9.42
CA THR A 101 8.89 -6.73 10.66
C THR A 101 7.47 -6.19 10.48
N ARG A 102 6.48 -6.95 10.95
CA ARG A 102 5.07 -6.56 11.01
C ARG A 102 4.66 -6.45 12.46
N ILE A 103 4.09 -5.30 12.81
CA ILE A 103 3.53 -5.08 14.14
C ILE A 103 2.02 -5.05 14.03
N LEU A 104 1.35 -5.98 14.71
CA LEU A 104 -0.08 -6.00 14.84
C LEU A 104 -0.49 -5.08 15.98
N TYR A 105 -1.38 -4.14 15.68
CA TYR A 105 -1.98 -3.27 16.67
C TYR A 105 -3.44 -3.64 16.89
N ARG A 106 -3.85 -3.67 18.16
CA ARG A 106 -5.25 -3.80 18.58
C ARG A 106 -5.77 -2.42 18.99
N ARG A 107 -6.93 -2.04 18.48
CA ARG A 107 -7.63 -0.85 18.97
C ARG A 107 -8.20 -1.11 20.37
N GLN A 108 -7.80 -0.30 21.35
CA GLN A 108 -8.37 -0.24 22.70
C GLN A 108 -8.96 1.15 22.94
N GLY A 109 -10.29 1.25 23.00
CA GLY A 109 -10.95 2.55 23.11
C GLY A 109 -10.59 3.48 21.94
N SER A 110 -9.99 4.63 22.24
CA SER A 110 -9.52 5.62 21.25
C SER A 110 -8.06 5.45 20.81
N HIS A 111 -7.33 4.47 21.33
CA HIS A 111 -5.91 4.27 21.04
C HIS A 111 -5.64 2.88 20.46
N TYR A 112 -4.48 2.73 19.84
CA TYR A 112 -3.96 1.44 19.38
C TYR A 112 -2.88 0.96 20.34
N THR A 113 -2.96 -0.28 20.78
CA THR A 113 -1.93 -0.95 21.58
C THR A 113 -1.27 -2.02 20.73
N GLU A 114 0.05 -2.13 20.77
CA GLU A 114 0.76 -3.25 20.15
C GLU A 114 0.27 -4.57 20.75
N GLN A 115 -0.12 -5.49 19.86
CA GLN A 115 -0.55 -6.84 20.22
C GLN A 115 0.57 -7.86 19.96
N SER A 116 1.32 -7.71 18.87
CA SER A 116 2.45 -8.59 18.56
C SER A 116 3.38 -7.98 17.50
N GLU A 117 4.68 -8.22 17.64
CA GLU A 117 5.68 -8.06 16.58
C GLU A 117 5.91 -9.43 15.89
N THR A 118 6.11 -9.43 14.58
CA THR A 118 6.35 -10.64 13.79
C THR A 118 7.41 -10.35 12.74
N ARG A 119 8.44 -11.19 12.65
CA ARG A 119 9.53 -11.06 11.68
C ARG A 119 9.32 -11.97 10.47
N PRO A 120 10.09 -11.80 9.39
CA PRO A 120 10.03 -12.73 8.26
C PRO A 120 10.25 -14.18 8.69
N GLY A 121 9.32 -15.06 8.31
CA GLY A 121 9.33 -16.47 8.68
C GLY A 121 8.51 -16.81 9.93
N ASP A 122 8.15 -15.82 10.75
CA ASP A 122 7.25 -16.00 11.86
C ASP A 122 5.78 -16.01 11.38
N VAL A 123 4.91 -16.66 12.16
CA VAL A 123 3.47 -16.69 11.88
C VAL A 123 2.79 -15.52 12.58
N LEU A 124 2.28 -14.57 11.80
CA LEU A 124 1.37 -13.56 12.34
C LEU A 124 -0.03 -14.18 12.53
N ALA A 125 -0.39 -14.48 13.77
CA ALA A 125 -1.67 -15.08 14.11
C ALA A 125 -2.73 -14.02 14.47
N LEU A 126 -3.80 -13.94 13.67
CA LEU A 126 -5.01 -13.17 14.01
C LEU A 126 -5.96 -14.11 14.78
N THR A 127 -5.94 -14.03 16.11
CA THR A 127 -6.49 -15.08 16.99
C THR A 127 -7.98 -14.98 17.31
N GLU A 128 -8.64 -13.84 17.04
CA GLU A 128 -10.08 -13.65 17.19
C GLU A 128 -10.61 -12.91 15.96
N PRO A 129 -11.90 -13.09 15.59
CA PRO A 129 -12.38 -12.52 14.34
C PRO A 129 -12.14 -11.01 14.34
N VAL A 130 -11.44 -10.53 13.31
CA VAL A 130 -11.48 -9.12 12.92
C VAL A 130 -12.89 -8.85 12.42
N ARG A 131 -13.85 -8.70 13.34
CA ARG A 131 -15.22 -8.31 13.04
C ARG A 131 -15.24 -6.80 12.86
N ALA A 132 -14.92 -6.36 11.65
CA ALA A 132 -15.11 -4.98 11.25
C ALA A 132 -16.51 -4.82 10.64
N THR A 133 -17.34 -3.98 11.24
CA THR A 133 -18.56 -3.47 10.59
C THR A 133 -18.23 -2.07 10.10
N ILE A 134 -18.04 -1.94 8.79
CA ILE A 134 -17.77 -0.66 8.13
C ILE A 134 -19.05 -0.23 7.44
N ARG A 135 -19.47 1.00 7.72
CA ARG A 135 -20.53 1.69 6.99
C ARG A 135 -19.91 2.26 5.72
N PRO A 136 -20.36 1.87 4.51
CA PRO A 136 -19.77 2.38 3.27
C PRO A 136 -19.79 3.91 3.17
N GLU A 137 -20.78 4.57 3.78
CA GLU A 137 -20.87 6.03 3.86
C GLU A 137 -19.68 6.70 4.57
N ASP A 138 -19.06 6.02 5.54
CA ASP A 138 -17.89 6.53 6.28
C ASP A 138 -16.61 6.55 5.41
N LEU A 139 -16.64 5.89 4.25
CA LEU A 139 -15.51 5.82 3.31
C LEU A 139 -15.63 6.82 2.15
N LEU A 140 -16.72 7.59 2.08
CA LEU A 140 -17.06 8.42 0.92
C LEU A 140 -16.76 9.92 1.08
N ALA A 141 -16.07 10.33 2.15
CA ALA A 141 -15.55 11.69 2.29
C ALA A 141 -14.65 12.07 1.09
#